data_AF-A0A3S2W4L4-F1
#
_entry.id   AF-A0A3S2W4L4-F1
#
_cell.length_a   1.000
_cell.length_b   1.000
_cell.length_c   1.000
_cell.angle_alpha   90.00
_cell.angle_beta   90.00
_cell.angle_gamma   90.00
#
_symmetry.space_group_name_H-M   'P 1'
#
loop_
_entity.id
_entity.type
_entity.pdbx_description
1 polymer ?
#
loop_
_entity_poly.entity_id
_entity_poly.type
_entity_poly.pdbx_seq_one_letter_code
_entity_poly.pdbx_strand_id
1 'polypeptide(L)' 'MPNLSRENEDIKELLRMIDQLRSELVKTASNEGFSSPNTIRISQLLDSYLVEYQRKMTGMNK' A
#
# COMPACT_ATOMS: atom_id res chain seq x y z
N MET A 1 -21.46 -16.95 -4.21
CA MET A 1 -20.31 -17.02 -5.12
C MET A 1 -19.58 -15.69 -5.03
N PRO A 2 -18.37 -15.62 -4.45
CA PRO A 2 -17.57 -14.40 -4.52
C PRO A 2 -17.28 -14.08 -5.99
N ASN A 3 -17.41 -12.82 -6.37
CA ASN A 3 -17.19 -12.38 -7.73
C ASN A 3 -15.67 -12.22 -7.95
N LEU A 4 -15.02 -13.31 -8.39
CA LEU A 4 -13.58 -13.42 -8.62
C LEU A 4 -13.00 -12.27 -9.46
N SER A 5 -13.79 -11.63 -10.33
CA SER A 5 -13.33 -10.47 -11.11
C SER A 5 -13.16 -9.22 -10.24
N ARG A 6 -14.08 -8.99 -9.29
CA ARG A 6 -14.05 -7.82 -8.41
C ARG A 6 -12.93 -7.91 -7.38
N GLU A 7 -12.70 -9.08 -6.80
CA GLU A 7 -11.59 -9.29 -5.85
C GLU A 7 -10.22 -9.05 -6.51
N ASN A 8 -10.07 -9.47 -7.77
CA ASN A 8 -8.87 -9.21 -8.55
C ASN A 8 -8.68 -7.73 -8.92
N GLU A 9 -9.77 -6.98 -9.11
CA GLU A 9 -9.72 -5.53 -9.32
C GLU A 9 -9.32 -4.80 -8.03
N ASP A 10 -9.92 -5.15 -6.89
CA ASP A 10 -9.57 -4.59 -5.58
C ASP A 10 -8.08 -4.79 -5.26
N ILE A 11 -7.53 -5.97 -5.55
CA ILE A 11 -6.10 -6.26 -5.34
C ILE A 11 -5.22 -5.41 -6.26
N LYS A 12 -5.63 -5.22 -7.53
CA LYS A 12 -4.88 -4.36 -8.47
C LYS A 12 -4.87 -2.91 -8.04
N GLU A 13 -6.00 -2.40 -7.55
CA GLU A 13 -6.07 -1.04 -7.01
C GLU A 13 -5.16 -0.88 -5.79
N LEU A 14 -5.17 -1.86 -4.89
CA LEU A 14 -4.32 -1.86 -3.71
C LEU A 14 -2.82 -1.83 -4.07
N LEU A 15 -2.41 -2.63 -5.07
CA LEU A 15 -1.03 -2.62 -5.57
C LEU A 15 -0.65 -1.27 -6.20
N ARG A 16 -1.55 -0.64 -6.96
CA ARG A 16 -1.31 0.71 -7.52
C ARG A 16 -1.10 1.74 -6.42
N MET A 17 -1.90 1.68 -5.35
CA MET A 17 -1.75 2.58 -4.20
C MET A 17 -0.42 2.37 -3.48
N ILE A 18 0.00 1.11 -3.29
CA ILE A 18 1.30 0.76 -2.69
C ILE A 18 2.46 1.34 -3.53
N ASP A 19 2.43 1.19 -4.84
CA ASP A 19 3.49 1.69 -5.73
C ASP A 19 3.55 3.23 -5.77
N GLN A 20 2.38 3.88 -5.75
CA GLN A 20 2.28 5.33 -5.65
C GLN A 20 2.88 5.83 -4.34
N LEU A 21 2.46 5.26 -3.20
CA LEU A 21 2.95 5.65 -1.88
C LEU A 21 4.44 5.38 -1.71
N ARG A 22 4.97 4.28 -2.27
CA ARG A 22 6.41 4.00 -2.28
C ARG A 22 7.18 5.08 -3.03
N SER A 23 6.68 5.48 -4.20
CA SER A 23 7.30 6.54 -5.01
C SER A 23 7.26 7.88 -4.29
N GLU A 24 6.14 8.20 -3.63
CA GLU A 24 5.99 9.41 -2.84
C GLU A 24 6.91 9.40 -1.62
N LEU A 25 7.02 8.28 -0.90
CA LEU A 25 7.89 8.12 0.26
C LEU A 25 9.35 8.42 -0.09
N VAL A 26 9.86 7.85 -1.18
CA VAL A 26 11.24 8.07 -1.63
C VAL A 26 11.47 9.54 -1.99
N LYS A 27 10.54 10.16 -2.70
CA LYS A 27 10.63 11.60 -3.05
C LYS A 27 10.60 12.48 -1.81
N THR A 28 9.65 12.26 -0.90
CA THR A 28 9.50 13.06 0.32
C THR A 28 10.68 12.85 1.26
N ALA A 29 11.18 11.63 1.44
CA ALA A 29 12.38 11.37 2.22
C ALA A 29 13.62 12.06 1.63
N SER A 30 13.73 12.11 0.30
CA SER A 30 14.84 12.80 -0.39
C SER A 30 14.76 14.31 -0.24
N ASN A 31 13.55 14.88 -0.20
CA ASN A 31 13.32 16.33 -0.14
C ASN A 31 13.29 16.88 1.29
N GLU A 32 12.72 16.13 2.23
CA GLU A 32 12.43 16.58 3.60
C GLU A 32 13.19 15.80 4.68
N GLY A 33 13.81 14.67 4.33
CA GLY A 33 14.49 13.76 5.26
C GLY A 33 13.58 12.65 5.81
N PHE A 34 14.21 11.58 6.29
CA PHE A 34 13.52 10.39 6.82
C PHE A 34 12.74 10.65 8.10
N SER A 35 13.14 11.65 8.88
CA SER A 35 12.47 12.04 10.13
C SER A 35 11.42 13.14 9.95
N SER A 36 11.16 13.59 8.72
CA SER A 36 10.13 14.60 8.48
C SER A 36 8.74 14.03 8.85
N PRO A 37 7.84 14.83 9.44
CA PRO A 37 6.48 14.39 9.74
C PRO A 37 5.75 13.84 8.51
N ASN A 38 5.99 14.40 7.32
CA ASN A 38 5.37 13.92 6.08
C ASN A 38 5.93 12.57 5.65
N THR A 39 7.25 12.37 5.72
CA THR A 39 7.88 11.09 5.41
C THR A 39 7.38 9.99 6.34
N ILE A 40 7.29 10.28 7.64
CA ILE A 40 6.75 9.35 8.64
C ILE A 40 5.28 9.02 8.34
N ARG A 41 4.45 10.04 8.05
CA ARG A 41 3.04 9.85 7.71
C ARG A 41 2.85 8.97 6.47
N ILE A 42 3.62 9.21 5.41
CA ILE A 42 3.55 8.40 4.18
C ILE A 42 4.00 6.96 4.46
N SER A 43 5.05 6.76 5.27
CA SER A 43 5.52 5.43 5.66
C SER A 43 4.42 4.64 6.39
N GLN A 44 3.80 5.24 7.40
CA GLN A 44 2.72 4.59 8.16
C GLN A 44 1.50 4.26 7.29
N LEU A 45 1.19 5.13 6.33
CA LEU A 45 0.12 4.87 5.37
C LEU A 45 0.49 3.69 4.47
N LEU A 46 1.70 3.67 3.91
CA LEU A 46 2.20 2.55 3.10
C LEU A 46 2.14 1.22 3.87
N ASP A 47 2.55 1.20 5.14
CA ASP A 47 2.48 0.02 6.00
C ASP A 47 1.03 -0.48 6.16
N SER A 48 0.06 0.43 6.29
CA SER A 48 -1.35 0.08 6.40
C SER A 48 -1.86 -0.63 5.13
N TYR A 49 -1.50 -0.12 3.95
CA TYR A 49 -1.85 -0.74 2.66
C TYR A 49 -1.16 -2.09 2.44
N LEU A 50 0.10 -2.24 2.88
CA LEU A 50 0.82 -3.52 2.82
C LEU A 50 0.16 -4.59 3.70
N VAL A 51 -0.27 -4.21 4.92
CA VAL A 51 -1.01 -5.11 5.81
C VAL A 51 -2.35 -5.53 5.20
N GLU A 52 -3.08 -4.60 4.57
CA GLU A 52 -4.32 -4.93 3.88
C GLU A 52 -4.08 -5.93 2.74
N TYR A 53 -3.02 -5.73 1.95
CA TYR A 53 -2.67 -6.60 0.84
C TYR A 53 -2.33 -8.02 1.34
N GLN A 54 -1.51 -8.11 2.38
CA GLN A 54 -1.17 -9.39 3.02
C GLN A 54 -2.40 -10.11 3.56
N ARG A 55 -3.36 -9.39 4.14
CA ARG A 55 -4.63 -9.97 4.63
C ARG A 55 -5.46 -10.53 3.48
N LYS A 56 -5.61 -9.79 2.37
CA LYS A 56 -6.33 -10.27 1.18
C LYS A 56 -5.67 -11.51 0.58
N MET A 57 -4.34 -11.51 0.43
CA MET A 57 -3.58 -12.66 -0.09
C MET A 57 -3.61 -13.88 0.84
N THR A 58 -3.56 -13.66 2.16
CA THR A 58 -3.62 -14.77 3.15
C THR A 58 -5.04 -15.33 3.25
N GLY A 59 -6.06 -14.49 3.07
CA GLY A 59 -7.46 -14.90 3.00
C GLY A 59 -7.80 -15.75 1.77
N MET A 60 -7.03 -15.64 0.68
CA MET A 60 -7.18 -16.47 -0.54
C MET A 60 -6.61 -17.88 -0.39
N ASN A 61 -5.78 -18.15 0.64
CA ASN A 61 -5.11 -19.44 0.86
C ASN A 61 -5.83 -20.36 1.87
N LYS A 62 -7.07 -20.05 2.26
CA LYS A 62 -7.94 -20.87 3.13
C LYS A 62 -9.17 -21.32 2.39
#